data_AF-A0A2T7TL82-F1
#
_entry.id   AF-A0A2T7TL82-F1
#
_cell.length_a   1.000
_cell.length_b   1.000
_cell.length_c   1.000
_cell.angle_alpha   90.00
_cell.angle_beta   90.00
_cell.angle_gamma   90.00
#
_symmetry.space_group_name_H-M   'P 1'
#
loop_
_entity.id
_entity.type
_entity.pdbx_description
1 polymer ?
#
loop_
_entity_poly.entity_id
_entity_poly.type
_entity_poly.pdbx_seq_one_letter_code
_entity_poly.pdbx_strand_id
1 'polypeptide(L)'
;MSAAGLDYQALFDHAPCGYLLAHAVGIKAVAEGVETEGQREALIGLACDLAQGYHYARPLPADELASWFAMESPDRTPVSPGAAAL
;
A
#
# COMPACT_ATOMS: atom_id res chain seq x y z
N MET A 1 -30.19 -2.59 -9.37
CA MET A 1 -28.78 -2.55 -9.78
C MET A 1 -28.02 -1.94 -8.61
N SER A 2 -27.48 -2.80 -7.75
CA SER A 2 -26.85 -2.45 -6.49
C SER A 2 -25.40 -2.13 -6.79
N ALA A 3 -24.98 -0.88 -6.57
CA ALA A 3 -23.58 -0.62 -6.30
C ALA A 3 -23.20 -1.47 -5.08
N ALA A 4 -22.10 -2.21 -5.16
CA ALA A 4 -21.55 -2.92 -4.02
C ALA A 4 -21.37 -1.89 -2.90
N GLY A 5 -22.04 -2.11 -1.77
CA GLY A 5 -22.02 -1.21 -0.63
C GLY A 5 -20.61 -1.10 -0.08
N LEU A 6 -19.90 -0.05 -0.50
CA LEU A 6 -18.81 0.48 0.29
C LEU A 6 -19.48 1.10 1.51
N ASP A 7 -19.30 0.47 2.66
CA ASP A 7 -19.68 1.05 3.94
C ASP A 7 -18.74 2.24 4.20
N TYR A 8 -19.15 3.41 3.71
CA TYR A 8 -18.42 4.65 3.91
C TYR A 8 -18.25 4.98 5.40
N GLN A 9 -19.13 4.48 6.27
CA GLN A 9 -19.04 4.73 7.71
C GLN A 9 -17.86 3.97 8.33
N ALA A 10 -17.64 2.70 7.95
CA ALA A 10 -16.48 1.90 8.40
C ALA A 10 -15.12 2.43 7.88
N LEU A 11 -15.12 3.12 6.74
CA LEU A 11 -13.93 3.79 6.20
C LEU A 11 -13.50 5.01 7.04
N PHE A 12 -14.43 5.75 7.65
CA PHE A 12 -14.09 6.93 8.46
C PHE A 12 -13.60 6.61 9.87
N ASP A 13 -13.91 5.41 10.38
CA ASP A 13 -13.56 5.06 11.77
C ASP A 13 -12.07 4.71 11.93
N HIS A 14 -11.40 4.19 10.89
CA HIS A 14 -9.99 3.74 10.99
C HIS A 14 -9.11 3.96 9.74
N ALA A 15 -9.62 4.42 8.60
CA ALA A 15 -8.75 4.69 7.45
C ALA A 15 -8.10 6.08 7.58
N PRO A 16 -6.77 6.21 7.40
CA PRO A 16 -6.11 7.50 7.44
C PRO A 16 -6.64 8.40 6.31
N CYS A 17 -7.04 9.63 6.64
CA CYS A 17 -7.65 10.58 5.71
C CYS A 17 -6.83 10.83 4.43
N GLY A 18 -5.50 10.70 4.49
CA GLY A 18 -4.62 10.82 3.33
C GLY A 18 -4.84 9.74 2.26
N TYR A 19 -5.17 8.51 2.66
CA TYR A 19 -5.46 7.41 1.73
C TYR A 19 -6.76 7.66 0.96
N LEU A 20 -7.84 8.02 1.66
CA LEU A 20 -9.13 8.31 1.04
C LEU A 20 -9.03 9.47 0.03
N LEU A 21 -8.25 10.50 0.37
CA LEU A 21 -8.01 11.63 -0.52
C LEU A 21 -7.28 11.20 -1.80
N ALA A 22 -6.23 10.38 -1.67
CA ALA A 22 -5.46 9.90 -2.81
C ALA A 22 -6.35 9.16 -3.82
N HIS A 23 -7.18 8.24 -3.34
CA HIS A 23 -8.11 7.49 -4.18
C HIS A 23 -9.19 8.37 -4.79
N ALA A 24 -9.74 9.32 -4.04
CA ALA A 24 -10.74 10.25 -4.53
C ALA A 24 -10.22 11.15 -5.67
N VAL A 25 -8.92 11.45 -5.70
CA VAL A 25 -8.29 12.27 -6.76
C VAL A 25 -7.51 11.44 -7.79
N GLY A 26 -7.60 10.10 -7.73
CA GLY A 26 -7.00 9.20 -8.70
C GLY A 26 -5.47 9.11 -8.65
N ILE A 27 -4.86 9.33 -7.47
CA ILE A 27 -3.41 9.15 -7.24
C ILE A 27 -3.16 7.99 -6.28
N LYS A 28 -1.93 7.47 -6.27
CA LYS A 28 -1.50 6.42 -5.34
C LYS A 28 -1.03 7.02 -4.02
N ALA A 29 -1.34 6.36 -2.91
CA ALA A 29 -0.81 6.66 -1.60
C ALA A 29 0.41 5.80 -1.27
N VAL A 30 1.40 6.38 -0.59
CA VAL A 30 2.55 5.66 -0.01
C VAL A 30 2.50 5.81 1.50
N ALA A 31 2.45 4.70 2.23
CA ALA A 31 2.64 4.68 3.67
C ALA A 31 4.13 4.60 4.01
N GLU A 32 4.69 5.66 4.60
CA GLU A 32 6.10 5.72 5.01
C GLU A 32 6.30 5.34 6.48
N GLY A 33 7.46 4.76 6.81
CA GLY A 33 7.83 4.38 8.17
C GLY A 33 7.33 3.01 8.63
N VAL A 34 7.12 2.07 7.71
CA VAL A 34 6.74 0.68 8.05
C VAL A 34 7.94 -0.08 8.61
N GLU A 35 7.88 -0.49 9.87
CA GLU A 35 8.97 -1.14 10.59
C GLU A 35 8.68 -2.59 10.96
N THR A 36 7.41 -3.00 10.95
CA THR A 36 6.97 -4.32 11.44
C THR A 36 5.99 -5.01 10.49
N GLU A 37 5.93 -6.34 10.56
CA GLU A 37 4.96 -7.15 9.79
C GLU A 37 3.51 -6.76 10.13
N GLY A 38 3.20 -6.53 11.40
CA GLY A 38 1.83 -6.13 11.80
C GLY A 38 1.39 -4.79 11.19
N GLN A 39 2.31 -3.85 10.99
CA GLN A 39 2.02 -2.61 10.26
C GLN A 39 1.78 -2.88 8.77
N ARG A 40 2.56 -3.77 8.14
CA ARG A 40 2.35 -4.21 6.76
C ARG A 40 0.98 -4.86 6.59
N GLU A 41 0.61 -5.80 7.47
CA GLU A 41 -0.68 -6.47 7.45
C GLU A 41 -1.85 -5.48 7.61
N ALA A 42 -1.72 -4.51 8.51
CA ALA A 42 -2.71 -3.45 8.67
C ALA A 42 -2.87 -2.61 7.39
N LEU A 43 -1.78 -2.24 6.73
CA LEU A 43 -1.80 -1.49 5.46
C LEU A 43 -2.44 -2.29 4.31
N ILE A 44 -2.21 -3.61 4.25
CA ILE A 44 -2.88 -4.51 3.31
C ILE A 44 -4.39 -4.54 3.59
N GLY A 45 -4.80 -4.63 4.86
CA GLY A 45 -6.22 -4.58 5.25
C GLY A 45 -6.89 -3.25 4.91
N LEU A 46 -6.15 -2.15 4.91
CA LEU A 46 -6.59 -0.82 4.50
C LEU A 46 -6.56 -0.61 2.97
N ALA A 47 -6.09 -1.59 2.21
CA ALA A 47 -5.87 -1.51 0.76
C ALA A 47 -4.94 -0.36 0.32
N CYS A 48 -3.97 0.01 1.15
CA CYS A 48 -2.95 1.01 0.80
C CYS A 48 -2.13 0.54 -0.42
N ASP A 49 -1.86 1.43 -1.39
CA ASP A 49 -1.22 1.06 -2.66
C ASP A 49 0.24 0.63 -2.49
N LEU A 50 0.98 1.39 -1.69
CA LEU A 50 2.43 1.29 -1.57
C LEU A 50 2.86 1.54 -0.13
N ALA A 51 3.98 0.93 0.25
CA ALA A 51 4.55 1.06 1.58
C ALA A 51 6.08 1.16 1.50
N GLN A 52 6.66 1.97 2.38
CA GLN A 52 8.10 2.16 2.52
C GLN A 52 8.49 2.13 4.00
N GLY A 53 9.57 1.42 4.33
CA GLY A 53 10.17 1.47 5.65
C GLY A 53 11.16 0.33 5.88
N TYR A 54 11.75 0.30 7.07
CA TYR A 54 12.81 -0.64 7.44
C TYR A 54 12.35 -2.10 7.47
N HIS A 55 11.04 -2.34 7.52
CA HIS A 55 10.47 -3.66 7.32
C HIS A 55 10.84 -4.27 5.96
N TYR A 56 10.93 -3.43 4.92
CA TYR A 56 11.29 -3.86 3.56
C TYR A 56 12.80 -3.79 3.35
N ALA A 57 13.39 -2.61 3.57
CA ALA A 57 14.83 -2.39 3.46
C ALA A 57 15.23 -1.13 4.21
N ARG A 58 16.48 -1.09 4.67
CA ARG A 58 17.13 0.17 5.07
C ARG A 58 17.51 0.96 3.81
N PRO A 59 17.72 2.29 3.90
CA PRO A 59 18.27 3.07 2.80
C PRO A 59 19.59 2.47 2.32
N LEU A 60 19.67 2.23 1.01
CA LEU A 60 20.82 1.60 0.37
C LEU A 60 21.66 2.63 -0.37
N PRO A 61 23.00 2.47 -0.40
CA PRO A 61 23.86 3.11 -1.40
C PRO A 61 23.41 2.78 -2.83
N ALA A 62 23.65 3.71 -3.76
CA ALA A 62 23.18 3.57 -5.14
C ALA A 62 23.79 2.35 -5.87
N ASP A 63 25.03 2.01 -5.56
CA ASP A 63 25.77 0.86 -6.11
C ASP A 63 25.30 -0.49 -5.55
N GLU A 64 24.59 -0.51 -4.43
CA GLU A 64 24.03 -1.73 -3.83
C GLU A 64 22.61 -2.06 -4.36
N LEU A 65 21.92 -1.09 -4.94
CA LEU A 65 20.51 -1.21 -5.36
C LEU A 65 20.28 -2.36 -6.36
N ALA A 66 21.15 -2.49 -7.37
CA ALA A 66 21.01 -3.51 -8.41
C ALA A 66 21.15 -4.93 -7.84
N SER A 67 22.09 -5.13 -6.92
CA SER A 67 22.30 -6.40 -6.23
C SER A 67 21.12 -6.75 -5.35
N TRP A 68 20.57 -5.78 -4.63
CA TRP A 68 19.38 -5.96 -3.79
C TRP A 68 18.18 -6.42 -4.63
N PHE A 69 17.85 -5.72 -5.73
CA PHE A 69 16.76 -6.11 -6.64
C PHE A 69 16.92 -7.50 -7.27
N ALA A 70 18.14 -8.00 -7.43
CA ALA A 70 18.42 -9.32 -8.00
C ALA A 70 18.26 -10.45 -6.98
N MET A 71 18.39 -10.17 -5.68
CA MET A 71 18.30 -11.18 -4.61
C MET A 71 16.85 -11.47 -4.19
N GLU A 72 15.93 -10.51 -4.31
CA GLU A 72 14.51 -10.75 -4.05
C GLU A 72 13.84 -11.48 -5.23
N SER A 73 13.61 -12.78 -5.05
CA SER A 73 12.76 -13.59 -5.93
C SER A 73 11.33 -13.07 -5.84
N PRO A 74 10.70 -12.65 -6.96
CA PRO A 74 9.60 -11.74 -6.80
C PRO A 74 8.31 -12.50 -7.04
N ASP A 75 7.52 -12.69 -5.98
CA ASP A 75 6.08 -12.71 -6.16
C ASP A 75 5.67 -11.31 -6.63
N ARG A 76 5.83 -11.06 -7.93
CA ARG A 76 5.43 -9.81 -8.60
C ARG A 76 3.96 -9.81 -8.93
N THR A 77 3.15 -10.69 -8.34
CA THR A 77 1.71 -10.66 -8.60
C THR A 77 1.27 -9.24 -8.28
N PRO A 78 0.90 -8.44 -9.31
CA PRO A 78 0.45 -7.10 -9.05
C PRO A 78 -0.73 -7.27 -8.10
N VAL A 79 -0.65 -6.71 -6.91
CA VAL A 79 -1.86 -6.42 -6.15
C VAL A 79 -2.63 -5.49 -7.07
N SER A 80 -3.58 -6.09 -7.80
CA SER A 80 -4.50 -5.35 -8.64
C SER A 80 -5.02 -4.24 -7.74
N PRO A 81 -4.96 -2.96 -8.15
CA PRO A 81 -5.70 -1.94 -7.43
C PRO A 81 -7.10 -2.52 -7.31
N GLY A 82 -7.52 -2.81 -6.07
CA GLY A 82 -8.80 -3.47 -5.82
C GLY A 82 -9.80 -2.69 -6.64
N ALA A 83 -10.43 -3.35 -7.62
CA ALA A 83 -11.12 -2.70 -8.71
C ALA A 83 -12.06 -1.62 -8.16
N ALA A 84 -11.58 -0.38 -8.13
CA ALA A 84 -12.42 0.80 -8.15
C ALA A 84 -12.91 0.86 -9.60
N ALA A 85 -13.80 -0.09 -9.91
CA ALA A 85 -14.70 0.01 -11.03
C ALA A 85 -15.40 1.35 -10.86
N LEU A 86 -15.13 2.25 -11.81
CA LEU A 86 -16.04 3.34 -12.12
C LEU A 86 -17.44 2.79 -12.37
#